data_AF-A0A6J6FJ95-F1
#
_entry.id   AF-A0A6J6FJ95-F1
#
_cell.length_a   1.000
_cell.length_b   1.000
_cell.length_c   1.000
_cell.angle_alpha   90.00
_cell.angle_beta   90.00
_cell.angle_gamma   90.00
#
_symmetry.space_group_name_H-M   'P 1'
#
loop_
_entity.id
_entity.type
_entity.pdbx_description
1 polymer ?
#
loop_
_entity_poly.entity_id
_entity_poly.type
_entity_poly.pdbx_seq_one_letter_code
_entity_poly.pdbx_strand_id
1 'polypeptide(L)' 'MLRREVAGPGPDRWLSPDLRAAELRLADGSVLGAVESTIGPLEVA' A
#
# COMPACT_ATOMS: atom_id res chain seq x y z
N MET A 1 -2.69 5.40 -1.64
CA MET A 1 -2.36 5.73 -3.04
C MET A 1 -1.19 4.85 -3.53
N LEU A 2 -1.40 3.53 -3.63
CA LEU A 2 -0.29 2.59 -3.88
C LEU A 2 0.02 2.40 -5.37
N ARG A 3 -1.03 2.28 -6.20
CA ARG A 3 -0.89 1.97 -7.64
C ARG A 3 -0.30 3.08 -8.51
N ARG A 4 -0.10 4.26 -7.94
CA ARG A 4 0.65 5.34 -8.61
C ARG A 4 2.16 5.14 -8.51
N GLU A 5 2.63 4.38 -7.52
CA GLU A 5 4.06 4.17 -7.25
C GLU A 5 4.47 2.70 -7.48
N VAL A 6 3.56 1.75 -7.25
CA VAL A 6 3.79 0.32 -7.44
C VAL A 6 3.02 -0.19 -8.66
N ALA A 7 3.77 -0.68 -9.64
CA ALA A 7 3.22 -1.18 -10.88
C ALA A 7 2.37 -2.45 -10.71
N GLY A 8 1.54 -2.70 -11.72
CA GLY A 8 0.77 -3.94 -11.90
C GLY A 8 1.59 -5.23 -11.80
N PRO A 9 0.91 -6.38 -11.65
CA PRO A 9 1.48 -7.66 -12.08
C PRO A 9 1.97 -7.53 -13.53
N GLY A 10 3.08 -8.18 -13.85
CA GLY A 10 3.71 -8.12 -15.17
C GLY A 10 4.87 -9.11 -15.25
N PRO A 11 5.68 -9.04 -16.32
CA PRO A 11 6.91 -9.82 -16.45
C PRO A 11 7.83 -9.63 -15.23
N ASP A 12 8.71 -10.60 -15.02
CA ASP A 12 9.64 -10.56 -13.90
C ASP A 12 10.53 -9.31 -13.96
N ARG A 13 10.71 -8.67 -12.80
CA ARG A 13 11.43 -7.41 -12.67
C ARG A 13 12.10 -7.31 -11.32
N TRP A 14 13.07 -6.42 -11.22
CA TRP A 14 13.65 -6.06 -9.93
C TRP A 14 12.62 -5.32 -9.06
N LEU A 15 12.15 -5.98 -8.00
CA LEU A 15 11.06 -5.50 -7.16
C LEU A 15 11.48 -4.68 -5.94
N SER A 16 12.77 -4.59 -5.60
CA SER A 16 13.20 -3.88 -4.38
C SER A 16 12.69 -2.42 -4.31
N PRO A 17 12.65 -1.63 -5.40
CA PRO A 17 12.07 -0.29 -5.36
C PRO A 17 10.57 -0.27 -5.05
N ASP A 18 9.81 -1.17 -5.68
CA ASP A 18 8.36 -1.29 -5.50
C ASP A 18 8.01 -1.74 -4.06
N LEU A 19 8.77 -2.69 -3.53
CA LEU A 19 8.64 -3.15 -2.15
C LEU A 19 8.91 -2.01 -1.18
N ARG A 20 9.99 -1.23 -1.41
CA ARG A 20 10.31 -0.09 -0.56
C ARG A 20 9.22 0.98 -0.57
N ALA A 21 8.63 1.26 -1.73
CA ALA A 21 7.51 2.20 -1.83
C ALA A 21 6.29 1.68 -1.05
N ALA A 22 5.96 0.39 -1.15
CA ALA A 22 4.88 -0.21 -0.40
C ALA A 22 5.10 -0.15 1.13
N GLU A 23 6.31 -0.45 1.60
CA GLU A 23 6.69 -0.34 3.01
C GLU A 23 6.50 1.08 3.55
N LEU A 24 6.89 2.10 2.79
CA LEU A 24 6.72 3.50 3.20
C LEU A 24 5.24 3.86 3.40
N ARG A 25 4.35 3.35 2.53
CA ARG A 25 2.88 3.55 2.65
C ARG A 25 2.25 2.80 3.82
N LEU A 26 2.85 1.69 4.24
CA LEU A 26 2.44 0.98 5.46
C LEU A 26 2.92 1.75 6.69
N ALA A 27 4.18 2.18 6.70
CA ALA A 27 4.79 2.91 7.80
C ALA A 27 4.13 4.27 8.04
N ASP A 28 3.71 4.96 6.98
CA ASP A 28 3.02 6.27 7.08
C ASP A 28 1.52 6.15 7.39
N GLY A 29 0.97 4.94 7.48
CA GLY A 29 -0.43 4.69 7.82
C GLY A 29 -1.44 5.05 6.72
N SER A 30 -0.99 5.50 5.54
CA SER A 30 -1.88 5.91 4.45
C SER A 30 -2.77 4.78 3.93
N VAL A 31 -2.32 3.54 4.01
CA VAL A 31 -3.13 2.36 3.66
C VAL A 31 -4.29 2.18 4.63
N LEU A 32 -4.02 2.26 5.94
CA LEU A 32 -5.05 2.13 6.97
C LEU A 32 -6.10 3.25 6.83
N GLY A 33 -5.67 4.50 6.75
CA GLY A 33 -6.59 5.63 6.58
C GLY A 33 -7.43 5.55 5.31
N ALA A 34 -6.87 5.03 4.20
CA ALA A 34 -7.63 4.80 2.98
C ALA A 34 -8.73 3.73 3.15
N VAL A 35 -8.44 2.65 3.89
CA VAL A 35 -9.45 1.62 4.19
C VAL A 35 -10.52 2.17 5.11
N GLU A 36 -10.15 2.80 6.22
CA GLU A 36 -11.10 3.30 7.22
C GLU A 36 -12.02 4.40 6.68
N SER A 37 -11.51 5.25 5.77
CA SER A 37 -12.35 6.23 5.06
C SER A 37 -13.40 5.60 4.13
N THR A 38 -13.22 4.32 3.75
CA THR A 38 -14.14 3.60 2.87
C THR A 38 -15.16 2.78 3.66
N ILE A 39 -14.71 2.10 4.74
CA ILE A 39 -15.55 1.14 5.47
C ILE A 39 -15.93 1.56 6.89
N GLY A 40 -15.40 2.69 7.37
CA GLY A 40 -15.43 3.07 8.79
C GLY A 40 -14.24 2.49 9.58
N PRO A 41 -14.17 2.75 10.90
CA PRO A 41 -13.06 2.30 11.74
C PRO A 41 -12.86 0.78 11.69
N LEU A 42 -11.60 0.33 11.60
CA LEU A 42 -11.28 -1.09 11.72
C LEU A 42 -11.33 -1.51 13.18
N GLU A 43 -12.15 -2.51 13.50
CA GLU A 43 -12.16 -3.12 14.83
C GLU A 43 -10.92 -4.00 15.00
N VAL A 44 -10.18 -3.77 16.10
CA VAL A 44 -9.07 -4.63 16.51
C VAL A 44 -9.62 -5.59 17.56
N ALA A 45 -9.66 -6.87 17.23
CA ALA A 45 -10.05 -7.95 18.14
C ALA A 45 -8.95 -8.27 19.16
#